data_AF-A0A2G5N1Y5-F1
#
_entry.id   AF-A0A2G5N1Y5-F1
#
_cell.length_a   1.000
_cell.length_b   1.000
_cell.length_c   1.000
_cell.angle_alpha   90.00
_cell.angle_beta   90.00
_cell.angle_gamma   90.00
#
_symmetry.space_group_name_H-M   'P 1'
#
loop_
_entity.id
_entity.type
_entity.pdbx_description
1 polymer ?
#
loop_
_entity_poly.entity_id
_entity_poly.type
_entity_poly.pdbx_seq_one_letter_code
_entity_poly.pdbx_strand_id
1 'polypeptide(L)'
;MFLSLEVRSYERENPHPHHHHEYAQLVLPIRGEMEIDVNGRGGCIDQSLAALVTPGSIHSQQTNLDSRFLVLDCAPMTLETLQIERLAQKIYVPISPATRRLIEFAELIGNAQLSIAASQLGPLLLSSLNSDISCFPDPMEQLIARLRADPGANWSNEAMAQVARMSMSQLHQRFRLSFEMSPQAWLTDLRLQEAQRWLRGTSLTISEIALRAGFCDQASLTRAMQRVRATTPAVYRKTQKQSG
;
A
#
# COMPACT_ATOMS: atom_id res chain seq x y z
N MET A 1 24.41 -3.30 -21.02
CA MET A 1 23.10 -3.24 -20.36
C MET A 1 22.14 -2.62 -21.36
N PHE A 2 21.33 -3.42 -22.07
CA PHE A 2 20.33 -2.90 -23.01
C PHE A 2 19.07 -2.57 -22.21
N LEU A 3 18.60 -1.33 -22.35
CA LEU A 3 17.37 -0.83 -21.76
C LEU A 3 16.81 0.27 -22.68
N SER A 4 15.56 0.11 -23.10
CA SER A 4 14.84 1.10 -23.91
C SER A 4 13.47 1.37 -23.31
N LEU A 5 12.95 2.58 -23.54
CA LEU A 5 11.71 3.07 -22.96
C LEU A 5 10.98 3.93 -23.98
N GLU A 6 9.72 3.62 -24.27
CA GLU A 6 8.92 4.37 -25.23
C GLU A 6 7.42 4.28 -24.95
N VAL A 7 6.66 5.29 -25.41
CA VAL A 7 5.21 5.30 -25.42
C VAL A 7 4.71 4.77 -26.76
N ARG A 8 3.86 3.75 -26.71
CA ARG A 8 3.17 3.16 -27.87
C ARG A 8 1.66 3.44 -27.81
N SER A 9 1.09 3.78 -28.96
CA SER A 9 -0.35 3.81 -29.20
C SER A 9 -0.66 2.71 -30.20
N TYR A 10 -1.71 1.93 -29.97
CA TYR A 10 -2.11 0.86 -30.88
C TYR A 10 -3.41 1.27 -31.58
N GLU A 11 -3.28 1.85 -32.78
CA GLU A 11 -4.41 2.01 -33.69
C GLU A 11 -4.63 0.67 -34.42
N ARG A 12 -5.88 0.25 -34.60
CA ARG A 12 -6.26 -1.04 -35.20
C ARG A 12 -5.55 -1.28 -36.54
N GLU A 13 -4.40 -1.95 -36.56
CA GLU A 13 -3.90 -2.69 -37.72
C GLU A 13 -2.67 -3.53 -37.36
N ASN A 14 -2.91 -4.75 -36.87
CA ASN A 14 -2.44 -6.00 -37.48
C ASN A 14 -2.67 -7.16 -36.49
N PRO A 15 -3.42 -8.21 -36.86
CA PRO A 15 -3.33 -9.49 -36.17
C PRO A 15 -1.99 -10.13 -36.56
N HIS A 16 -0.89 -9.67 -35.95
CA HIS A 16 0.39 -10.35 -36.11
C HIS A 16 0.60 -11.39 -35.02
N PRO A 17 1.12 -12.57 -35.41
CA PRO A 17 1.06 -13.79 -34.63
C PRO A 17 2.19 -13.82 -33.60
N HIS A 18 1.90 -14.32 -32.41
CA HIS A 18 2.87 -14.85 -31.43
C HIS A 18 4.24 -14.15 -31.44
N HIS A 19 4.36 -13.01 -30.77
CA HIS A 19 5.63 -12.32 -30.65
C HIS A 19 6.56 -13.05 -29.65
N HIS A 20 7.75 -13.43 -30.11
CA HIS A 20 8.81 -14.01 -29.28
C HIS A 20 9.97 -13.02 -29.24
N HIS A 21 10.36 -12.60 -28.04
CA HIS A 21 11.47 -11.66 -27.84
C HIS A 21 12.53 -12.29 -26.93
N GLU A 22 13.80 -12.05 -27.24
CA GLU A 22 14.96 -12.45 -26.41
C GLU A 22 15.17 -11.51 -25.20
N TYR A 23 14.35 -10.48 -25.07
CA TYR A 23 14.38 -9.50 -23.98
C TYR A 23 13.08 -9.54 -23.17
N ALA A 24 13.15 -9.04 -21.93
CA ALA A 24 11.97 -8.88 -21.10
C ALA A 24 11.27 -7.57 -21.46
N GLN A 25 9.95 -7.62 -21.61
CA GLN A 25 9.13 -6.45 -21.91
C GLN A 25 8.15 -6.21 -20.78
N LEU A 26 8.17 -4.99 -20.26
CA LEU A 26 7.23 -4.52 -19.25
C LEU A 26 6.27 -3.52 -19.90
N VAL A 27 4.97 -3.82 -19.82
CA VAL A 27 3.90 -3.02 -20.42
C VAL A 27 3.10 -2.33 -19.32
N LEU A 28 3.14 -1.00 -19.32
CA LEU A 28 2.54 -0.13 -18.30
C LEU A 28 1.44 0.73 -18.94
N PRO A 29 0.15 0.49 -18.63
CA PRO A 29 -0.94 1.28 -19.20
C PRO A 29 -0.87 2.76 -18.77
N ILE A 30 -0.88 3.66 -19.75
CA ILE A 30 -0.98 5.11 -19.54
C ILE A 30 -2.46 5.51 -19.54
N ARG A 31 -3.21 5.06 -20.56
CA ARG A 31 -4.66 5.23 -20.74
C ARG A 31 -5.23 4.02 -21.47
N GLY A 32 -6.51 3.74 -21.26
CA GLY A 32 -7.19 2.59 -21.86
C GLY A 32 -6.87 1.27 -21.14
N GLU A 33 -7.25 0.18 -21.79
CA GLU A 33 -7.16 -1.19 -21.27
C GLU A 33 -6.62 -2.12 -22.37
N MET A 34 -5.97 -3.20 -21.96
CA MET A 34 -5.48 -4.23 -22.87
C MET A 34 -5.67 -5.61 -22.27
N GLU A 35 -6.26 -6.50 -23.05
CA GLU A 35 -6.19 -7.93 -22.78
C GLU A 35 -4.86 -8.46 -23.29
N ILE A 36 -4.11 -9.13 -22.42
CA ILE A 36 -2.85 -9.75 -22.75
C ILE A 36 -2.86 -11.18 -22.22
N ASP A 37 -2.48 -12.13 -23.07
CA ASP A 37 -2.22 -13.51 -22.68
C ASP A 37 -0.74 -13.79 -22.78
N VAL A 38 -0.14 -14.24 -21.69
CA VAL A 38 1.26 -14.67 -21.63
C VAL A 38 1.31 -16.13 -21.20
N ASN A 39 1.79 -17.02 -22.08
CA ASN A 39 1.88 -18.47 -21.85
C ASN A 39 0.55 -19.14 -21.43
N GLY A 40 -0.58 -18.73 -22.01
CA GLY A 40 -1.92 -19.26 -21.73
C GLY A 40 -2.56 -18.68 -20.47
N ARG A 41 -1.99 -17.62 -19.90
CA ARG A 41 -2.52 -16.89 -18.74
C ARG A 41 -2.98 -15.51 -19.16
N GLY A 42 -4.16 -15.46 -19.79
CA GLY A 42 -4.90 -14.25 -20.13
C GLY A 42 -5.28 -13.39 -18.93
N GLY A 43 -5.26 -12.07 -19.13
CA GLY A 43 -5.66 -11.08 -18.13
C GLY A 43 -5.79 -9.69 -18.75
N CYS A 44 -6.60 -8.85 -18.11
CA CYS A 44 -6.78 -7.47 -18.52
C CYS A 44 -5.87 -6.57 -17.69
N ILE A 45 -5.08 -5.72 -18.37
CA ILE A 45 -4.30 -4.66 -17.74
C ILE A 45 -4.96 -3.30 -17.93
N ASP A 46 -4.94 -2.51 -16.87
CA ASP A 46 -5.52 -1.17 -16.78
C ASP A 46 -4.56 -0.21 -16.04
N GLN A 47 -5.02 0.98 -15.68
CA GLN A 47 -4.18 1.97 -14.99
C GLN A 47 -3.63 1.51 -13.62
N SER A 48 -4.15 0.41 -13.07
CA SER A 48 -3.76 -0.18 -11.79
C SER A 48 -2.88 -1.42 -11.92
N LEU A 49 -2.73 -1.98 -13.12
CA LEU A 49 -2.08 -3.27 -13.34
C LEU A 49 -1.19 -3.23 -14.57
N ALA A 50 0.05 -3.69 -14.43
CA ALA A 50 1.03 -3.84 -15.50
C ALA A 50 1.19 -5.31 -15.88
N ALA A 51 1.67 -5.57 -17.09
CA ALA A 51 2.07 -6.91 -17.54
C ALA A 51 3.58 -6.99 -17.75
N LEU A 52 4.18 -8.08 -17.28
CA LEU A 52 5.56 -8.44 -17.57
C LEU A 52 5.58 -9.66 -18.49
N VAL A 53 6.17 -9.48 -19.67
CA VAL A 53 6.45 -10.52 -20.65
C VAL A 53 7.91 -10.92 -20.48
N THR A 54 8.15 -12.12 -19.98
CA THR A 54 9.51 -12.64 -19.83
C THR A 54 10.08 -13.13 -21.16
N PRO A 55 11.42 -13.15 -21.31
CA PRO A 55 12.07 -13.65 -22.52
C PRO A 55 11.60 -15.06 -22.85
N GLY A 56 11.29 -15.30 -24.13
CA GLY A 56 10.83 -16.60 -24.62
C GLY A 56 9.35 -16.94 -24.38
N SER A 57 8.59 -16.07 -23.72
CA SER A 57 7.14 -16.26 -23.53
C SER A 57 6.37 -16.03 -24.83
N ILE A 58 5.43 -16.92 -25.12
CA ILE A 58 4.46 -16.73 -26.20
C ILE A 58 3.35 -15.84 -25.66
N HIS A 59 3.07 -14.73 -26.33
CA HIS A 59 1.98 -13.84 -25.92
C HIS A 59 1.12 -13.34 -27.09
N SER A 60 -0.12 -13.02 -26.77
CA SER A 60 -1.07 -12.33 -27.65
C SER A 60 -1.68 -11.14 -26.92
N GLN A 61 -1.96 -10.07 -27.64
CA GLN A 61 -2.51 -8.84 -27.06
C GLN A 61 -3.68 -8.31 -27.90
N GLN A 62 -4.68 -7.78 -27.21
CA GLN A 62 -5.82 -7.09 -27.82
C GLN A 62 -6.15 -5.85 -27.00
N THR A 63 -6.30 -4.71 -27.66
CA THR A 63 -6.50 -3.42 -26.98
C THR A 63 -7.66 -2.65 -27.57
N ASN A 64 -8.26 -1.79 -26.75
CA ASN A 64 -9.32 -0.88 -27.14
C ASN A 64 -8.76 0.33 -27.90
N LEU A 65 -9.63 1.00 -28.68
CA LEU A 65 -9.33 2.27 -29.34
C LEU A 65 -8.89 3.32 -28.29
N ASP A 66 -7.92 4.16 -28.65
CA ASP A 66 -7.32 5.22 -27.81
C ASP A 66 -6.46 4.77 -26.61
N SER A 67 -6.06 3.49 -26.57
CA SER A 67 -5.16 3.00 -25.52
C SER A 67 -3.71 3.41 -25.76
N ARG A 68 -3.02 3.82 -24.69
CA ARG A 68 -1.61 4.23 -24.71
C ARG A 68 -0.85 3.51 -23.62
N PHE A 69 0.35 3.02 -23.93
CA PHE A 69 1.16 2.22 -23.04
C PHE A 69 2.60 2.74 -23.02
N LEU A 70 3.20 2.74 -21.84
CA LEU A 70 4.64 2.89 -21.69
C LEU A 70 5.25 1.49 -21.71
N VAL A 71 6.18 1.27 -22.63
CA VAL A 71 6.85 -0.02 -22.83
C VAL A 71 8.32 0.14 -22.45
N LEU A 72 8.76 -0.70 -21.53
CA LEU A 72 10.16 -0.82 -21.13
C LEU A 72 10.69 -2.18 -21.59
N ASP A 73 11.64 -2.16 -22.52
CA ASP A 73 12.33 -3.36 -22.98
C ASP A 73 13.72 -3.42 -22.32
N CYS A 74 14.05 -4.55 -21.68
CA CYS A 74 15.32 -4.70 -20.98
C CYS A 74 15.93 -6.09 -21.13
N ALA A 75 17.27 -6.16 -21.16
CA ALA A 75 17.99 -7.43 -21.18
C ALA A 75 17.77 -8.21 -19.88
N PRO A 76 17.73 -9.56 -19.90
CA PRO A 76 17.48 -10.38 -18.70
C PRO A 76 18.47 -10.09 -17.56
N MET A 77 19.75 -9.89 -17.89
CA MET A 77 20.80 -9.54 -16.93
C MET A 77 20.52 -8.23 -16.16
N THR A 78 19.77 -7.29 -16.76
CA THR A 78 19.37 -6.04 -16.10
C THR A 78 18.38 -6.30 -14.95
N LEU A 79 17.48 -7.28 -15.11
CA LEU A 79 16.53 -7.68 -14.07
C LEU A 79 17.25 -8.38 -12.89
N GLU A 80 18.22 -9.24 -13.21
CA GLU A 80 19.06 -9.93 -12.22
C GLU A 80 19.90 -8.93 -11.41
N THR A 81 20.56 -7.98 -12.09
CA THR A 81 21.44 -6.97 -11.45
C THR A 81 20.68 -6.11 -10.44
N LEU A 82 19.41 -5.83 -10.71
CA LEU A 82 18.57 -5.00 -9.83
C LEU A 82 17.88 -5.82 -8.71
N GLN A 83 18.21 -7.11 -8.55
CA GLN A 83 17.58 -8.05 -7.59
C GLN A 83 16.05 -8.13 -7.76
N ILE A 84 15.58 -8.03 -9.00
CA ILE A 84 14.15 -8.00 -9.33
C ILE A 84 13.62 -9.41 -9.71
N GLU A 85 14.23 -10.45 -9.13
CA GLU A 85 13.88 -11.86 -9.37
C GLU A 85 12.42 -12.17 -9.02
N ARG A 86 11.87 -11.49 -8.02
CA ARG A 86 10.46 -11.61 -7.61
C ARG A 86 9.47 -11.07 -8.64
N LEU A 87 9.84 -10.02 -9.37
CA LEU A 87 9.00 -9.46 -10.42
C LEU A 87 8.99 -10.37 -11.64
N ALA A 88 10.14 -10.97 -11.98
CA ALA A 88 10.27 -11.92 -13.09
C ALA A 88 9.38 -13.17 -12.90
N GLN A 89 8.99 -13.49 -11.67
CA GLN A 89 8.06 -14.58 -11.36
C GLN A 89 6.58 -14.19 -11.52
N LYS A 90 6.27 -12.91 -11.72
CA LYS A 90 4.90 -12.38 -11.83
C LYS A 90 4.60 -11.94 -13.25
N ILE A 91 3.52 -12.45 -13.83
CA ILE A 91 3.00 -11.99 -15.14
C ILE A 91 2.29 -10.64 -14.98
N TYR A 92 1.53 -10.48 -13.89
CA TYR A 92 0.78 -9.25 -13.58
C TYR A 92 1.37 -8.57 -12.35
N VAL A 93 1.62 -7.26 -12.47
CA VAL A 93 2.29 -6.46 -11.45
C VAL A 93 1.42 -5.27 -11.08
N PRO A 94 1.05 -5.09 -9.80
CA PRO A 94 0.26 -3.93 -9.39
C PRO A 94 1.05 -2.63 -9.57
N ILE A 95 0.39 -1.60 -10.09
CA ILE A 95 0.96 -0.26 -10.26
C ILE A 95 0.67 0.55 -9.00
N SER A 96 1.72 0.83 -8.21
CA SER A 96 1.60 1.74 -7.08
C SER A 96 1.37 3.18 -7.58
N PRO A 97 0.80 4.09 -6.78
CA PRO A 97 0.58 5.44 -7.26
C PRO A 97 1.90 6.23 -7.43
N ALA A 98 3.00 5.79 -6.81
CA ALA A 98 4.34 6.32 -7.10
C ALA A 98 4.79 5.93 -8.52
N THR A 99 4.63 4.64 -8.88
CA THR A 99 4.87 4.17 -10.25
C THR A 99 3.98 4.92 -11.25
N ARG A 100 2.71 5.16 -10.89
CA ARG A 100 1.77 5.94 -11.72
C ARG A 100 2.30 7.34 -12.06
N ARG A 101 2.89 8.06 -11.10
CA ARG A 101 3.49 9.38 -11.34
C ARG A 101 4.70 9.31 -12.28
N LEU A 102 5.50 8.25 -12.20
CA LEU A 102 6.60 8.05 -13.14
C LEU A 102 6.09 7.77 -14.56
N ILE A 103 5.00 6.99 -14.69
CA ILE A 103 4.35 6.72 -15.98
C ILE A 103 3.80 8.02 -16.59
N GLU A 104 3.13 8.87 -15.79
CA GLU A 104 2.61 10.17 -16.23
C GLU A 104 3.73 11.13 -16.65
N PHE A 105 4.83 11.15 -15.89
CA PHE A 105 6.00 11.94 -16.24
C PHE A 105 6.61 11.46 -17.57
N ALA A 106 6.72 10.14 -17.76
CA ALA A 106 7.22 9.55 -18.99
C ALA A 106 6.34 9.93 -20.20
N GLU A 107 5.03 9.92 -20.05
CA GLU A 107 4.10 10.40 -21.09
C GLU A 107 4.35 11.87 -21.43
N LEU A 108 4.55 12.72 -20.42
CA LEU A 108 4.67 14.17 -20.58
C LEU A 108 5.95 14.59 -21.31
N ILE A 109 7.07 13.88 -21.08
CA ILE A 109 8.35 14.22 -21.72
C ILE A 109 8.47 13.73 -23.16
N GLY A 110 7.66 12.74 -23.58
CA GLY A 110 7.63 12.23 -24.96
C GLY A 110 8.79 11.29 -25.34
N ASN A 111 8.64 10.60 -26.49
CA ASN A 111 9.54 9.50 -26.90
C ASN A 111 10.99 9.93 -27.15
N ALA A 112 11.23 11.14 -27.66
CA ALA A 112 12.58 11.63 -27.92
C ALA A 112 13.39 11.77 -26.63
N GLN A 113 12.79 12.34 -25.58
CA GLN A 113 13.40 12.48 -24.26
C GLN A 113 13.46 11.14 -23.53
N LEU A 114 12.44 10.27 -23.67
CA LEU A 114 12.45 8.93 -23.06
C LEU A 114 13.63 8.09 -23.55
N SER A 115 13.94 8.13 -24.85
CA SER A 115 15.08 7.41 -25.40
C SER A 115 16.41 7.79 -24.74
N ILE A 116 16.58 9.08 -24.41
CA ILE A 116 17.77 9.60 -23.72
C ILE A 116 17.74 9.26 -22.23
N ALA A 117 16.57 9.41 -21.60
CA ALA A 117 16.38 9.23 -20.16
C ALA A 117 16.18 7.76 -19.75
N ALA A 118 16.13 6.83 -20.69
CA ALA A 118 15.81 5.42 -20.45
C ALA A 118 16.72 4.82 -19.35
N SER A 119 18.03 5.08 -19.41
CA SER A 119 18.99 4.59 -18.42
C SER A 119 18.78 5.12 -16.99
N GLN A 120 18.09 6.25 -16.84
CA GLN A 120 17.78 6.86 -15.54
C GLN A 120 16.37 6.49 -15.07
N LEU A 121 15.37 6.60 -15.95
CA LEU A 121 13.97 6.32 -15.62
C LEU A 121 13.66 4.83 -15.52
N GLY A 122 14.31 3.99 -16.33
CA GLY A 122 14.10 2.54 -16.34
C GLY A 122 14.37 1.89 -14.98
N PRO A 123 15.54 2.10 -14.36
CA PRO A 123 15.81 1.59 -13.02
C PRO A 123 14.83 2.13 -11.96
N LEU A 124 14.43 3.41 -12.03
CA LEU A 124 13.45 3.98 -11.09
C LEU A 124 12.07 3.32 -11.21
N LEU A 125 11.59 3.10 -12.44
CA LEU A 125 10.34 2.38 -12.71
C LEU A 125 10.40 0.94 -12.18
N LEU A 126 11.48 0.24 -12.51
CA LEU A 126 11.72 -1.14 -12.10
C LEU A 126 11.82 -1.28 -10.57
N SER A 127 12.55 -0.38 -9.90
CA SER A 127 12.60 -0.32 -8.44
C SER A 127 11.22 -0.03 -7.85
N SER A 128 10.46 0.93 -8.39
CA SER A 128 9.11 1.28 -7.90
C SER A 128 8.10 0.13 -8.03
N LEU A 129 8.28 -0.77 -9.01
CA LEU A 129 7.46 -1.96 -9.22
C LEU A 129 7.88 -3.16 -8.37
N ASN A 130 9.19 -3.31 -8.11
CA ASN A 130 9.73 -4.38 -7.25
C ASN A 130 9.58 -4.07 -5.76
N SER A 131 9.47 -2.80 -5.44
CA SER A 131 9.32 -2.35 -4.07
C SER A 131 8.03 -2.87 -3.44
N ASP A 132 8.13 -3.46 -2.25
CA ASP A 132 7.02 -3.57 -1.28
C ASP A 132 6.59 -2.17 -0.76
N ILE A 133 6.75 -1.13 -1.58
CA ILE A 133 6.42 0.25 -1.26
C ILE A 133 4.92 0.43 -1.51
N SER A 134 4.16 0.14 -0.47
CA SER A 134 2.93 0.85 -0.14
C SER A 134 3.26 2.35 0.05
N CYS A 135 3.56 3.10 -1.03
CA CYS A 135 3.87 4.55 -0.93
C CYS A 135 2.66 5.37 -0.47
N PHE A 136 1.48 4.78 -0.53
CA PHE A 136 0.33 5.22 0.22
C PHE A 136 0.14 4.10 1.23
N PRO A 137 0.45 4.33 2.53
CA PRO A 137 0.05 3.36 3.53
C PRO A 137 -1.45 3.16 3.32
N ASP A 138 -1.92 1.91 3.37
CA ASP A 138 -3.36 1.61 3.29
C ASP A 138 -4.05 2.67 4.17
N PRO A 139 -5.07 3.39 3.70
CA PRO A 139 -5.76 4.37 4.55
C PRO A 139 -6.11 3.81 5.94
N MET A 140 -6.32 2.49 6.05
CA MET A 140 -6.39 1.76 7.32
C MET A 140 -5.08 1.76 8.13
N GLU A 141 -3.93 1.46 7.53
CA GLU A 141 -2.61 1.55 8.18
C GLU A 141 -2.28 2.98 8.63
N GLN A 142 -2.64 4.01 7.83
CA GLN A 142 -2.47 5.41 8.23
C GLN A 142 -3.28 5.74 9.49
N LEU A 143 -4.53 5.27 9.53
CA LEU A 143 -5.39 5.41 10.70
C LEU A 143 -4.78 4.71 11.92
N ILE A 144 -4.37 3.44 11.78
CA ILE A 144 -3.75 2.65 12.85
C ILE A 144 -2.49 3.35 13.38
N ALA A 145 -1.64 3.85 12.49
CA ALA A 145 -0.42 4.56 12.86
C ALA A 145 -0.72 5.83 13.66
N ARG A 146 -1.71 6.64 13.24
CA ARG A 146 -2.11 7.85 13.96
C ARG A 146 -2.74 7.55 15.32
N LEU A 147 -3.60 6.54 15.39
CA LEU A 147 -4.21 6.12 16.66
C LEU A 147 -3.16 5.60 17.66
N ARG A 148 -2.10 4.94 17.19
CA ARG A 148 -0.97 4.52 18.04
C ARG A 148 -0.07 5.66 18.46
N ALA A 149 0.18 6.62 17.56
CA ALA A 149 1.05 7.76 17.83
C ALA A 149 0.44 8.70 18.89
N ASP A 150 -0.87 8.92 18.83
CA ASP A 150 -1.58 9.72 19.83
C ASP A 150 -3.00 9.16 20.10
N PRO A 151 -3.10 8.14 20.99
CA PRO A 151 -4.39 7.60 21.39
C PRO A 151 -5.19 8.59 22.27
N GLY A 152 -4.52 9.57 22.88
CA GLY A 152 -5.14 10.55 23.79
C GLY A 152 -5.96 11.62 23.08
N ALA A 153 -5.66 11.87 21.80
CA ALA A 153 -6.41 12.82 20.97
C ALA A 153 -7.92 12.50 20.86
N ASN A 154 -8.68 13.51 20.44
CA ASN A 154 -10.13 13.42 20.29
C ASN A 154 -10.51 12.68 18.98
N TRP A 155 -10.70 11.37 19.08
CA TRP A 155 -11.05 10.50 17.96
C TRP A 155 -12.55 10.16 17.94
N SER A 156 -13.32 10.87 17.10
CA SER A 156 -14.69 10.47 16.78
C SER A 156 -14.72 9.39 15.69
N ASN A 157 -15.87 8.74 15.51
CA ASN A 157 -16.06 7.79 14.40
C ASN A 157 -15.94 8.48 13.04
N GLU A 158 -16.43 9.72 12.91
CA GLU A 158 -16.25 10.49 11.67
C GLU A 158 -14.78 10.82 11.42
N ALA A 159 -14.04 11.24 12.45
CA ALA A 159 -12.62 11.56 12.33
C ALA A 159 -11.80 10.33 11.89
N MET A 160 -12.07 9.16 12.47
CA MET A 160 -11.42 7.91 12.07
C MET A 160 -11.77 7.52 10.63
N ALA A 161 -13.05 7.63 10.24
CA ALA A 161 -13.51 7.33 8.89
C ALA A 161 -12.91 8.28 7.84
N GLN A 162 -12.79 9.57 8.18
CA GLN A 162 -12.18 10.59 7.32
C GLN A 162 -10.69 10.33 7.10
N VAL A 163 -9.93 10.00 8.16
CA VAL A 163 -8.51 9.64 8.05
C VAL A 163 -8.33 8.37 7.21
N ALA A 164 -9.18 7.36 7.44
CA ALA A 164 -9.18 6.13 6.65
C ALA A 164 -9.79 6.28 5.25
N ARG A 165 -10.31 7.45 4.86
CA ARG A 165 -10.99 7.70 3.57
C ARG A 165 -12.04 6.63 3.24
N MET A 166 -12.78 6.17 4.26
CA MET A 166 -13.78 5.12 4.17
C MET A 166 -15.11 5.61 4.73
N SER A 167 -16.21 5.00 4.30
CA SER A 167 -17.46 5.16 5.05
C SER A 167 -17.35 4.51 6.43
N MET A 168 -18.18 4.94 7.39
CA MET A 168 -18.21 4.34 8.73
C MET A 168 -18.49 2.82 8.67
N SER A 169 -19.37 2.38 7.76
CA SER A 169 -19.69 0.95 7.60
C SER A 169 -18.46 0.15 7.13
N GLN A 170 -17.74 0.65 6.12
CA GLN A 170 -16.52 0.03 5.62
C GLN A 170 -15.42 -0.02 6.69
N LEU A 171 -15.26 1.07 7.45
CA LEU A 171 -14.31 1.13 8.56
C LEU A 171 -14.62 0.05 9.61
N HIS A 172 -15.89 -0.06 10.04
CA HIS A 172 -16.32 -1.06 11.00
C HIS A 172 -16.13 -2.49 10.49
N GLN A 173 -16.44 -2.75 9.22
CA GLN A 173 -16.23 -4.07 8.61
C GLN A 173 -14.75 -4.43 8.59
N ARG A 174 -13.89 -3.52 8.14
CA ARG A 174 -12.44 -3.74 8.09
C ARG A 174 -11.83 -3.99 9.47
N PHE A 175 -12.25 -3.23 10.48
CA PHE A 175 -11.82 -3.44 11.87
C PHE A 175 -12.29 -4.79 12.42
N ARG A 176 -13.51 -5.22 12.10
CA ARG A 176 -14.00 -6.55 12.49
C ARG A 176 -13.20 -7.67 11.82
N LEU A 177 -12.85 -7.53 10.54
CA LEU A 177 -12.05 -8.52 9.82
C LEU A 177 -10.59 -8.58 10.29
N SER A 178 -10.01 -7.44 10.69
CA SER A 178 -8.58 -7.35 11.01
C SER A 178 -8.27 -7.52 12.51
N PHE A 179 -9.20 -7.11 13.38
CA PHE A 179 -8.99 -7.05 14.83
C PHE A 179 -10.14 -7.64 15.65
N GLU A 180 -11.18 -8.18 15.00
CA GLU A 180 -12.37 -8.75 15.65
C GLU A 180 -13.11 -7.79 16.60
N MET A 181 -12.89 -6.48 16.45
CA MET A 181 -13.46 -5.45 17.32
C MET A 181 -13.84 -4.20 16.55
N SER A 182 -14.57 -3.28 17.17
CA SER A 182 -14.89 -1.98 16.56
C SER A 182 -13.72 -1.00 16.68
N PRO A 183 -13.65 0.06 15.84
CA PRO A 183 -12.60 1.07 15.93
C PRO A 183 -12.49 1.70 17.32
N GLN A 184 -13.63 2.02 17.95
CA GLN A 184 -13.68 2.59 19.30
C GLN A 184 -13.24 1.60 20.39
N ALA A 185 -13.58 0.31 20.23
CA ALA A 185 -13.13 -0.71 21.17
C ALA A 185 -11.60 -0.87 21.09
N TRP A 186 -11.05 -0.85 19.88
CA TRP A 186 -9.61 -0.92 19.65
C TRP A 186 -8.86 0.30 20.20
N LEU A 187 -9.38 1.51 19.95
CA LEU A 187 -8.82 2.72 20.54
C LEU A 187 -8.89 2.69 22.08
N THR A 188 -10.00 2.20 22.65
CA THR A 188 -10.11 2.03 24.11
C THR A 188 -9.04 1.09 24.65
N ASP A 189 -8.72 0.01 23.92
CA ASP A 189 -7.65 -0.91 24.30
C ASP A 189 -6.28 -0.22 24.30
N LEU A 190 -5.96 0.53 23.23
CA LEU A 190 -4.72 1.33 23.16
C LEU A 190 -4.60 2.33 24.32
N ARG A 191 -5.68 3.06 24.61
CA ARG A 191 -5.72 4.02 25.73
C ARG A 191 -5.48 3.34 27.07
N LEU A 192 -6.01 2.14 27.27
CA LEU A 192 -5.77 1.34 28.47
C LEU A 192 -4.33 0.84 28.56
N GLN A 193 -3.73 0.40 27.44
CA GLN A 193 -2.31 0.01 27.42
C GLN A 193 -1.41 1.18 27.84
N GLU A 194 -1.70 2.38 27.35
CA GLU A 194 -0.94 3.58 27.68
C GLU A 194 -1.15 4.02 29.14
N ALA A 195 -2.39 3.96 29.62
CA ALA A 195 -2.69 4.19 31.04
C ALA A 195 -1.94 3.17 31.92
N GLN A 196 -1.90 1.89 31.55
CA GLN A 196 -1.13 0.86 32.27
C GLN A 196 0.38 1.15 32.27
N ARG A 197 0.92 1.67 31.17
CA ARG A 197 2.32 2.11 31.08
C ARG A 197 2.62 3.22 32.10
N TRP A 198 1.79 4.26 32.17
CA TRP A 198 1.98 5.34 33.15
C TRP A 198 1.69 4.92 34.58
N LEU A 199 0.71 4.04 34.82
CA LEU A 199 0.42 3.52 36.16
C LEU A 199 1.62 2.78 36.76
N ARG A 200 2.41 2.10 35.92
CA ARG A 200 3.65 1.40 36.30
C ARG A 200 4.84 2.34 36.46
N GLY A 201 5.06 3.22 35.48
CA GLY A 201 6.31 3.97 35.38
C GLY A 201 6.32 5.36 36.02
N THR A 202 5.20 5.85 36.54
CA THR A 202 5.09 7.24 37.00
C THR A 202 4.34 7.39 38.33
N SER A 203 4.57 8.51 39.01
CA SER A 203 3.86 8.94 40.22
C SER A 203 2.60 9.76 39.95
N LEU A 204 2.21 9.93 38.68
CA LEU A 204 1.05 10.73 38.27
C LEU A 204 -0.23 10.29 38.97
N THR A 205 -1.15 11.20 39.23
CA THR A 205 -2.45 10.84 39.77
C THR A 205 -3.26 10.05 38.76
N ILE A 206 -4.20 9.21 39.23
CA ILE A 206 -5.06 8.42 38.32
C ILE A 206 -5.92 9.35 37.45
N SER A 207 -6.35 10.49 37.99
CA SER A 207 -7.08 11.52 37.26
C SER A 207 -6.25 12.12 36.12
N GLU A 208 -4.98 12.48 36.36
CA GLU A 208 -4.09 12.97 35.28
C GLU A 208 -3.82 11.92 34.21
N ILE A 209 -3.63 10.66 34.63
CA ILE A 209 -3.44 9.54 33.69
C ILE A 209 -4.68 9.35 32.83
N ALA A 210 -5.89 9.45 33.40
CA ALA A 210 -7.13 9.33 32.65
C ALA A 210 -7.21 10.39 31.55
N LEU A 211 -6.97 11.66 31.89
CA LEU A 211 -6.99 12.77 30.95
C LEU A 211 -5.93 12.60 29.84
N ARG A 212 -4.69 12.26 30.21
CA ARG A 212 -3.62 12.05 29.22
C ARG A 212 -3.88 10.86 28.31
N ALA A 213 -4.58 9.83 28.79
CA ALA A 213 -4.93 8.67 27.99
C ALA A 213 -6.17 8.92 27.13
N GLY A 214 -6.76 10.13 27.14
CA GLY A 214 -7.92 10.48 26.34
C GLY A 214 -9.27 10.05 26.94
N PHE A 215 -9.32 9.75 28.23
CA PHE A 215 -10.59 9.61 28.96
C PHE A 215 -11.06 10.97 29.49
N CYS A 216 -12.38 11.18 29.56
CA CYS A 216 -12.93 12.43 30.07
C CYS A 216 -12.69 12.63 31.58
N ASP A 217 -12.62 11.54 32.34
CA ASP A 217 -12.41 11.56 33.79
C ASP A 217 -11.85 10.23 34.31
N GLN A 218 -11.45 10.23 35.59
CA GLN A 218 -10.99 9.03 36.30
C GLN A 218 -12.06 7.92 36.36
N ALA A 219 -13.33 8.28 36.47
CA ALA A 219 -14.42 7.32 36.54
C ALA A 219 -14.53 6.51 35.23
N SER A 220 -14.32 7.16 34.09
CA SER A 220 -14.37 6.56 32.76
C SER A 220 -13.17 5.65 32.50
N LEU A 221 -11.97 6.05 32.92
CA LEU A 221 -10.81 5.14 32.94
C LEU A 221 -11.10 3.90 33.80
N THR A 222 -11.68 4.09 35.00
CA THR A 222 -11.98 2.99 35.92
C THR A 222 -12.97 2.01 35.32
N ARG A 223 -14.08 2.49 34.76
CA ARG A 223 -15.09 1.67 34.08
C ARG A 223 -14.50 0.91 32.89
N ALA A 224 -13.69 1.58 32.06
CA ALA A 224 -13.04 0.95 30.92
C ALA A 224 -12.06 -0.15 31.37
N MET A 225 -11.24 0.12 32.39
CA MET A 225 -10.27 -0.86 32.89
C MET A 225 -10.95 -2.06 33.56
N GLN A 226 -12.04 -1.85 34.30
CA GLN A 226 -12.84 -2.95 34.85
C GLN A 226 -13.43 -3.81 33.74
N ARG A 227 -14.01 -3.19 32.71
CA ARG A 227 -14.65 -3.90 31.60
C ARG A 227 -13.66 -4.73 30.77
N VAL A 228 -12.47 -4.20 30.49
CA VAL A 228 -11.53 -4.81 29.53
C VAL A 228 -10.38 -5.57 30.22
N ARG A 229 -9.98 -5.17 31.44
CA ARG A 229 -8.86 -5.76 32.19
C ARG A 229 -9.28 -6.42 33.51
N ALA A 230 -10.56 -6.43 33.85
CA ALA A 230 -11.09 -6.99 35.09
C ALA A 230 -10.40 -6.46 36.38
N THR A 231 -9.90 -5.21 36.33
CA THR A 231 -9.22 -4.58 37.46
C THR A 231 -9.43 -3.07 37.46
N THR A 232 -9.01 -2.38 38.52
CA THR A 232 -9.07 -0.92 38.63
C THR A 232 -7.67 -0.31 38.52
N PRO A 233 -7.55 0.96 38.10
CA PRO A 233 -6.25 1.64 38.02
C PRO A 233 -5.47 1.64 39.33
N ALA A 234 -6.18 1.81 40.45
CA ALA A 234 -5.58 1.82 41.79
C ALA A 234 -5.04 0.46 42.19
N VAL A 235 -5.82 -0.61 41.95
CA VAL A 235 -5.40 -1.99 42.24
C VAL A 235 -4.22 -2.36 41.34
N TYR A 236 -4.30 -2.09 40.04
CA TYR A 236 -3.24 -2.37 39.08
C TYR A 236 -1.91 -1.71 39.48
N ARG A 237 -1.92 -0.42 39.84
CA ARG A 237 -0.73 0.29 40.31
C ARG A 237 -0.13 -0.34 41.57
N LYS A 238 -0.98 -0.72 42.54
CA LYS A 238 -0.53 -1.33 43.80
C LYS A 238 0.18 -2.67 43.53
N THR A 239 -0.41 -3.52 42.68
CA THR A 239 0.19 -4.81 42.30
C THR A 239 1.54 -4.64 41.62
N GLN A 240 1.67 -3.67 40.70
CA GLN A 240 2.92 -3.46 39.97
C GLN A 240 4.06 -2.91 40.85
N LYS A 241 3.74 -2.13 41.90
CA LYS A 241 4.73 -1.72 42.91
C LYS A 241 5.19 -2.84 43.84
N GLN A 242 4.44 -3.95 43.92
CA GLN A 242 4.81 -5.10 44.76
C GLN A 242 5.63 -6.14 44.00
N SER A 243 5.69 -6.06 42.66
CA SER A 243 6.38 -7.02 41.78
C SER A 243 7.69 -6.50 41.18
N GLY A 244 8.12 -5.28 41.53
CA GLY A 244 9.40 -4.69 41.14
C GLY A 244 10.18 -4.24 42.36
#